data_AF-A0A1H6F6A6-F1
#
_entry.id   AF-A0A1H6F6A6-F1
#
_cell.length_a   1.000
_cell.length_b   1.000
_cell.length_c   1.000
_cell.angle_alpha   90.00
_cell.angle_beta   90.00
_cell.angle_gamma   90.00
#
_symmetry.space_group_name_H-M   'P 1'
#
loop_
_entity.id
_entity.type
_entity.pdbx_description
1 polymer ?
#
loop_
_entity_poly.entity_id
_entity_poly.type
_entity_poly.pdbx_seq_one_letter_code
_entity_poly.pdbx_strand_id
1 'polypeptide(L)' 'MLEFWLQTILNDYADNILDFTAEESQVWGRLRVPHYENTLDKQIAATALIYGLTLVTRNISDFTDTGIQLLNPFSLDIS' A
#
# COMPACT_ATOMS: atom_id res chain seq x y z
N MET A 1 19.02 -12.23 14.83
CA MET A 1 18.72 -10.82 15.22
C MET A 1 17.65 -10.25 14.30
N LEU A 2 17.79 -10.44 12.99
CA LEU A 2 16.74 -10.15 12.00
C LEU A 2 15.50 -11.04 12.15
N GLU A 3 15.69 -12.33 12.44
CA GLU A 3 14.60 -13.29 12.58
C GLU A 3 13.69 -12.93 13.76
N PHE A 4 14.29 -12.52 14.88
CA PHE A 4 13.55 -12.11 16.05
C PHE A 4 12.73 -10.84 15.78
N TRP A 5 13.34 -9.83 15.15
CA TRP A 5 12.63 -8.62 14.74
C TRP A 5 11.46 -8.93 13.80
N LEU A 6 11.66 -9.79 12.80
CA LEU A 6 10.59 -10.18 11.88
C LEU A 6 9.45 -10.89 12.62
N GLN A 7 9.76 -11.81 13.52
CA GLN A 7 8.74 -12.50 14.33
C GLN A 7 7.97 -11.53 15.23
N THR A 8 8.64 -10.53 15.82
CA THR A 8 7.96 -9.48 16.58
C THR A 8 6.97 -8.71 15.70
N ILE A 9 7.39 -8.26 14.51
CA ILE A 9 6.49 -7.54 13.58
C ILE A 9 5.30 -8.42 13.15
N LEU A 10 5.53 -9.69 12.82
CA LEU A 10 4.45 -10.59 12.40
C LEU A 10 3.45 -10.84 13.52
N ASN A 11 3.91 -10.94 14.77
CA ASN A 11 3.04 -11.13 15.92
C ASN A 11 2.27 -9.85 16.28
N ASP A 12 2.95 -8.71 16.32
CA ASP A 12 2.36 -7.43 16.73
C ASP A 12 1.28 -6.95 15.74
N TYR A 13 1.41 -7.32 14.47
CA TYR A 13 0.47 -6.94 13.40
C TYR A 13 -0.37 -8.09 12.87
N ALA A 14 -0.41 -9.25 13.52
CA ALA A 14 -1.05 -10.46 13.00
C ALA A 14 -2.48 -10.23 12.45
N ASP A 15 -3.31 -9.49 13.20
CA ASP A 15 -4.69 -9.16 12.82
C ASP A 15 -4.81 -8.04 11.76
N ASN A 16 -3.70 -7.40 11.40
CA ASN A 16 -3.64 -6.24 10.51
C ASN A 16 -2.77 -6.49 9.26
N ILE A 17 -2.33 -7.74 9.05
CA ILE A 17 -1.69 -8.16 7.80
C ILE A 17 -2.80 -8.46 6.79
N LEU A 18 -2.86 -7.66 5.73
CA LEU A 18 -3.86 -7.82 4.68
C LEU A 18 -3.39 -8.87 3.68
N ASP A 19 -4.27 -9.81 3.37
CA ASP A 19 -4.03 -10.78 2.31
C ASP A 19 -4.05 -10.09 0.94
N PHE A 20 -3.30 -10.66 0.00
CA PHE A 20 -3.38 -10.28 -1.41
C PHE A 20 -3.96 -11.43 -2.20
N THR A 21 -5.25 -11.33 -2.53
CA THR A 21 -6.05 -12.39 -3.12
C THR A 21 -6.41 -12.08 -4.57
N ALA A 22 -7.37 -12.82 -5.12
CA ALA A 22 -7.84 -12.62 -6.49
C ALA A 22 -8.49 -11.23 -6.70
N GLU A 23 -9.15 -10.66 -5.70
CA GLU A 23 -9.82 -9.35 -5.83
C GLU A 23 -8.80 -8.22 -5.99
N GLU A 24 -7.79 -8.16 -5.10
CA GLU A 24 -6.71 -7.17 -5.20
C GLU A 24 -5.90 -7.39 -6.48
N SER A 25 -5.68 -8.65 -6.87
CA SER A 25 -4.95 -9.00 -8.10
C SER A 25 -5.62 -8.45 -9.36
N GLN A 26 -6.95 -8.42 -9.44
CA GLN A 26 -7.66 -7.86 -10.59
C GLN A 26 -7.50 -6.35 -10.68
N VAL A 27 -7.60 -5.63 -9.55
CA VAL A 27 -7.39 -4.18 -9.52
C VAL A 27 -5.94 -3.84 -9.84
N TRP A 28 -4.99 -4.58 -9.25
CA TRP A 28 -3.56 -4.46 -9.54
C TRP A 28 -3.26 -4.63 -11.03
N GLY A 29 -3.86 -5.63 -11.69
CA GLY A 29 -3.72 -5.83 -13.12
C GLY A 29 -4.19 -4.62 -13.94
N ARG A 30 -5.31 -3.99 -13.55
CA ARG A 30 -5.82 -2.78 -14.21
C ARG A 30 -4.91 -1.58 -14.01
N LEU A 31 -4.40 -1.37 -12.80
CA LEU A 31 -3.45 -0.28 -12.49
C LEU A 31 -2.14 -0.38 -13.29
N ARG A 32 -1.82 -1.57 -13.82
CA ARG A 32 -0.61 -1.82 -14.62
C ARG A 32 -0.80 -1.63 -16.12
N VAL A 33 -1.96 -1.14 -16.57
CA VAL A 33 -2.23 -0.89 -17.99
C VAL A 33 -2.40 0.62 -18.23
N PRO A 34 -1.74 1.19 -19.25
CA PRO A 34 -0.76 0.58 -20.16
C PRO A 34 0.66 0.47 -19.57
N HIS A 35 0.84 0.96 -18.34
CA HIS A 35 2.12 1.17 -17.68
C HIS A 35 2.44 0.06 -16.66
N TYR A 36 3.35 -0.86 -17.00
CA TYR A 36 3.59 -2.08 -16.21
C TYR A 36 4.59 -1.91 -15.06
N GLU A 37 5.28 -0.78 -14.98
CA GLU A 37 6.25 -0.42 -13.96
C GLU A 37 5.61 -0.22 -12.57
N ASN A 38 6.44 -0.08 -11.53
CA ASN A 38 6.03 0.14 -10.14
C ASN A 38 5.06 -0.95 -9.62
N THR A 39 5.41 -2.21 -9.89
CA THR A 39 4.59 -3.39 -9.57
C THR A 39 4.15 -3.44 -8.11
N LEU A 40 5.06 -3.17 -7.17
CA LEU A 40 4.78 -3.25 -5.73
C LEU A 40 3.91 -2.07 -5.25
N ASP A 41 4.18 -0.86 -5.72
CA ASP A 41 3.36 0.32 -5.40
C ASP A 41 1.92 0.12 -5.88
N LYS A 42 1.76 -0.39 -7.10
CA LYS A 42 0.44 -0.73 -7.64
C LYS A 42 -0.23 -1.86 -6.87
N GLN A 43 0.53 -2.77 -6.25
CA GLN A 43 -0.01 -3.83 -5.39
C GLN A 43 -0.57 -3.23 -4.09
N ILE A 44 0.21 -2.36 -3.44
CA ILE A 44 -0.21 -1.62 -2.25
C ILE A 44 -1.46 -0.77 -2.56
N ALA A 45 -1.46 -0.07 -3.70
CA ALA A 45 -2.60 0.73 -4.14
C ALA A 45 -3.85 -0.12 -4.38
N ALA A 46 -3.72 -1.28 -5.02
CA ALA A 46 -4.84 -2.18 -5.24
C ALA A 46 -5.45 -2.68 -3.92
N THR A 47 -4.62 -3.08 -2.96
CA THR A 47 -5.08 -3.44 -1.61
C THR A 47 -5.77 -2.25 -0.94
N ALA A 48 -5.19 -1.05 -0.98
CA ALA A 48 -5.82 0.13 -0.39
C ALA A 48 -7.18 0.47 -1.02
N LEU A 49 -7.34 0.28 -2.33
CA LEU A 49 -8.62 0.48 -3.03
C LEU A 49 -9.68 -0.53 -2.59
N ILE A 50 -9.33 -1.82 -2.55
CA ILE A 50 -10.29 -2.88 -2.19
C ILE A 50 -10.78 -2.70 -0.74
N TYR A 51 -9.88 -2.37 0.17
CA TYR A 51 -10.21 -2.21 1.59
C TYR A 51 -10.67 -0.79 1.97
N GLY A 52 -10.67 0.17 1.04
CA GLY A 52 -11.06 1.56 1.31
C GLY A 52 -10.12 2.29 2.29
N LEU A 53 -8.82 2.01 2.22
CA LEU A 53 -7.82 2.51 3.14
C LEU A 53 -7.09 3.76 2.64
N THR A 54 -6.49 4.49 3.57
CA THR A 54 -5.55 5.59 3.29
C THR A 54 -4.12 5.08 3.37
N LEU A 55 -3.36 5.26 2.29
CA LEU A 55 -1.93 4.96 2.30
C LEU A 55 -1.16 6.12 2.93
N VAL A 56 -0.50 5.83 4.05
CA VAL A 56 0.40 6.77 4.73
C VAL A 56 1.81 6.60 4.15
N THR A 57 2.31 7.57 3.40
CA THR A 57 3.62 7.49 2.72
C THR A 57 4.27 8.85 2.56
N ARG A 58 5.61 8.89 2.55
CA ARG A 58 6.36 10.08 2.15
C ARG A 58 6.33 10.29 0.63
N ASN A 59 6.30 9.21 -0.14
CA ASN A 59 6.46 9.21 -1.60
C ASN A 59 5.11 9.27 -2.30
N ILE A 60 4.37 10.36 -2.07
CA ILE A 60 3.02 10.56 -2.62
C ILE A 60 3.02 10.47 -4.15
N SER A 61 4.10 10.94 -4.80
CA SER A 61 4.27 10.95 -6.26
C SER A 61 4.07 9.59 -6.92
N ASP A 62 4.48 8.51 -6.25
CA ASP A 62 4.47 7.17 -6.85
C ASP A 62 3.05 6.59 -6.91
N PHE A 63 2.10 7.23 -6.24
CA PHE A 63 0.72 6.77 -6.06
C PHE A 63 -0.33 7.77 -6.59
N THR A 64 0.05 8.95 -7.08
CA THR A 64 -0.90 10.01 -7.46
C THR A 64 -1.92 9.54 -8.51
N ASP A 65 -1.49 8.68 -9.43
CA ASP A 65 -2.33 8.22 -10.54
C ASP A 65 -3.10 6.94 -10.23
N THR A 66 -3.02 6.44 -8.99
CA THR A 66 -3.67 5.19 -8.58
C THR A 66 -5.08 5.37 -8.04
N GLY A 67 -5.47 6.60 -7.69
CA GLY A 67 -6.81 6.92 -7.17
C GLY A 67 -7.05 6.60 -5.69
N ILE A 68 -6.00 6.21 -4.95
CA ILE A 68 -6.09 5.92 -3.51
C ILE A 68 -6.08 7.18 -2.66
N GLN A 69 -6.58 7.09 -1.43
CA GLN A 69 -6.40 8.16 -0.44
C GLN A 69 -4.95 8.15 0.06
N LEU A 70 -4.33 9.33 0.09
CA LEU A 70 -2.92 9.49 0.45
C LEU A 70 -2.77 10.45 1.63
N LEU A 71 -1.91 10.08 2.58
CA LEU A 71 -1.51 10.92 3.70
C LEU A 71 0.02 10.97 3.77
N ASN A 72 0.61 12.16 3.69
CA ASN A 72 2.04 12.34 3.94
C ASN A 72 2.26 12.70 5.42
N PRO A 73 2.80 11.80 6.27
CA PRO A 73 2.99 12.10 7.68
C PRO A 73 4.10 13.14 7.93
N PHE A 74 4.81 13.55 6.89
CA PHE A 74 5.88 14.56 6.94
C PHE A 74 5.48 15.88 6.29
N SER A 75 4.26 16.01 5.74
CA SER A 75 3.77 17.34 5.38
C SER A 75 3.54 18.13 6.66
N LEU A 76 4.15 19.31 6.76
CA LEU A 76 3.92 20.22 7.88
C LEU A 76 2.45 20.61 7.88
N ASP A 77 1.70 20.12 8.86
CA ASP A 77 0.38 20.63 9.19
C ASP A 77 0.60 21.98 9.87
N ILE A 78 0.53 23.06 9.08
CA ILE A 78 0.53 24.43 9.61
C ILE A 78 -0.93 24.79 9.85
N SER A 79 -1.50 24.25 10.93
CA SER A 79 -2.78 24.72 11.49
C SER A 79 -2.59 26.06 12.20
#